data_AF-A0A972GU07-F1
#
_entry.id   AF-A0A972GU07-F1
#
_cell.length_a   1.000
_cell.length_b   1.000
_cell.length_c   1.000
_cell.angle_alpha   90.00
_cell.angle_beta   90.00
_cell.angle_gamma   90.00
#
_symmetry.space_group_name_H-M   'P 1'
#
loop_
_entity.id
_entity.type
_entity.pdbx_description
1 polymer ?
#
loop_
_entity_poly.entity_id
_entity_poly.type
_entity_poly.pdbx_seq_one_letter_code
_entity_poly.pdbx_strand_id
1 'polypeptide(L)'
;MIMLSFVRCSIMPNRSIPMFKFRAAGNSPFKEIKDTQYLEELEQSLLDQYENGERSSYELKEKLFYLYLRLWELEPEKDFYRNPITRLVLDIGWDIKRRKVNYEQAQLFFEDLIQLAKPHALPIAHYRLGFIHFYNKRYHSAIRSFEKALQRHNPDRVERLPLPNERLNESQSMKAQAQLAESHYKYSVELAIRAKRMYEELGNPDDYDIDYIMKLEREILREESKPYMCLTPAGRSSISEQEYRELREAEAAFIFDCTDHDEQRVYVKGKLRAFSARRMQILEILFEKQKPVPQKEIADKLNISQVSRYMNELKRLLSEYGLDEQTIIADNGYYINHPNPILIFNENDPKYLM
;
A
#
# COMPACT_ATOMS: atom_id res chain seq x y z
N MET A 1 -76.98 41.00 -6.36
CA MET A 1 -76.14 40.76 -5.16
C MET A 1 -74.80 40.24 -5.65
N ILE A 2 -73.86 41.15 -5.87
CA ILE A 2 -72.55 40.88 -6.49
C ILE A 2 -71.56 40.62 -5.34
N MET A 3 -70.96 39.43 -5.28
CA MET A 3 -69.88 39.12 -4.36
C MET A 3 -68.53 39.51 -5.00
N LEU A 4 -67.87 40.49 -4.39
CA LEU A 4 -66.46 40.79 -4.56
C LEU A 4 -65.63 39.76 -3.77
N SER A 5 -64.79 38.99 -4.46
CA SER A 5 -63.70 38.23 -3.84
C SER A 5 -62.36 38.92 -4.16
N PHE A 6 -61.80 39.53 -3.12
CA PHE A 6 -60.47 40.14 -3.13
C PHE A 6 -59.39 39.07 -3.36
N VAL A 7 -58.67 39.16 -4.47
CA VAL A 7 -57.40 38.46 -4.68
C VAL A 7 -56.33 39.20 -3.87
N ARG A 8 -55.90 38.61 -2.75
CA ARG A 8 -54.69 39.06 -2.04
C ARG A 8 -53.47 38.62 -2.86
N CYS A 9 -52.89 39.58 -3.56
CA CYS A 9 -51.57 39.47 -4.16
C CYS A 9 -50.54 39.43 -3.02
N SER A 10 -50.13 38.23 -2.61
CA SER A 10 -49.03 38.03 -1.68
C SER A 10 -47.72 38.19 -2.44
N ILE A 11 -47.16 39.41 -2.41
CA ILE A 11 -45.77 39.66 -2.78
C ILE A 11 -44.90 38.87 -1.80
N MET A 12 -44.35 37.75 -2.25
CA MET A 12 -43.37 37.01 -1.46
C MET A 12 -42.09 37.84 -1.35
N PRO A 13 -41.48 37.94 -0.16
CA PRO A 13 -40.24 38.66 0.02
C PRO A 13 -39.12 37.95 -0.76
N ASN A 14 -38.40 38.76 -1.53
CA ASN A 14 -37.20 38.40 -2.29
C ASN A 14 -36.16 37.79 -1.32
N ARG A 15 -36.18 36.46 -1.14
CA ARG A 15 -35.16 35.75 -0.37
C ARG A 15 -33.93 35.68 -1.25
N SER A 16 -32.97 36.58 -1.01
CA SER A 16 -31.63 36.51 -1.55
C SER A 16 -31.05 35.12 -1.24
N ILE A 17 -30.99 34.24 -2.24
CA ILE A 17 -30.32 32.95 -2.12
C ILE A 17 -28.84 33.28 -1.90
N PRO A 18 -28.21 32.83 -0.80
CA PRO A 18 -26.80 33.08 -0.57
C PRO A 18 -25.99 32.48 -1.72
N MET A 19 -25.38 33.36 -2.53
CA MET A 19 -24.62 33.01 -3.72
C MET A 19 -23.44 32.12 -3.34
N PHE A 20 -23.31 30.97 -4.02
CA PHE A 20 -22.17 30.09 -3.87
C PHE A 20 -20.91 30.78 -4.41
N LYS A 21 -19.92 31.04 -3.54
CA LYS A 21 -18.64 31.62 -3.96
C LYS A 21 -17.67 30.51 -4.35
N PHE A 22 -17.36 30.39 -5.63
CA PHE A 22 -16.27 29.57 -6.11
C PHE A 22 -14.95 30.13 -5.57
N ARG A 23 -14.11 29.30 -4.93
CA ARG A 23 -12.80 29.76 -4.41
C ARG A 23 -11.89 30.20 -5.55
N ALA A 24 -12.04 29.60 -6.73
CA ALA A 24 -11.32 30.02 -7.93
C ALA A 24 -11.71 31.43 -8.43
N ALA A 25 -12.89 31.96 -8.06
CA ALA A 25 -13.39 33.25 -8.55
C ALA A 25 -12.43 34.42 -8.29
N GLY A 26 -11.64 34.37 -7.20
CA GLY A 26 -10.67 35.41 -6.86
C GLY A 26 -9.61 35.66 -7.92
N ASN A 27 -9.36 34.69 -8.80
CA ASN A 27 -8.39 34.78 -9.89
C ASN A 27 -9.04 35.15 -11.25
N SER A 28 -10.35 35.44 -11.28
CA SER A 28 -11.05 35.75 -12.51
C SER A 28 -10.54 37.07 -13.12
N PRO A 29 -10.15 37.08 -14.42
CA PRO A 29 -9.81 38.32 -15.12
C PRO A 29 -11.03 39.23 -15.32
N PHE A 30 -12.24 38.73 -15.11
CA PHE A 30 -13.51 39.46 -15.33
C PHE A 30 -14.14 39.98 -14.04
N LYS A 31 -13.50 39.79 -12.88
CA LYS A 31 -14.07 40.07 -11.55
C LYS A 31 -14.57 41.52 -11.35
N GLU A 32 -13.95 42.49 -12.03
CA GLU A 32 -14.31 43.91 -11.91
C GLU A 32 -15.38 44.36 -12.92
N ILE A 33 -15.67 43.54 -13.93
CA ILE A 33 -16.61 43.87 -15.00
C ILE A 33 -18.04 43.68 -14.50
N LYS A 34 -18.90 44.69 -14.68
CA LYS A 34 -20.31 44.66 -14.25
C LYS A 34 -21.30 44.75 -15.41
N ASP A 35 -20.81 45.10 -16.60
CA ASP A 35 -21.62 45.22 -17.80
C ASP A 35 -21.91 43.82 -18.37
N THR A 36 -23.15 43.36 -18.21
CA THR A 36 -23.59 42.04 -18.67
C THR A 36 -23.61 41.95 -20.19
N GLN A 37 -24.01 43.02 -20.90
CA GLN A 37 -24.06 43.02 -22.36
C GLN A 37 -22.66 42.87 -22.95
N TYR A 38 -21.68 43.59 -22.40
CA TYR A 38 -20.28 43.43 -22.80
C TYR A 38 -19.76 41.99 -22.56
N LEU A 39 -20.14 41.36 -21.45
CA LEU A 39 -19.75 39.98 -21.14
C LEU A 39 -20.42 38.96 -22.09
N GLU A 40 -21.66 39.18 -22.50
CA GLU A 40 -22.37 38.36 -23.50
C GLU A 40 -21.75 38.51 -24.91
N GLU A 41 -21.33 39.73 -25.30
CA GLU A 41 -20.58 39.95 -26.54
C GLU A 41 -19.22 39.22 -26.52
N LEU A 42 -18.55 39.25 -25.37
CA LEU A 42 -17.31 38.49 -25.17
C LEU A 42 -17.54 36.98 -25.23
N GLU A 43 -18.67 36.49 -24.71
CA GLU A 43 -19.05 35.08 -24.79
C GLU A 43 -19.11 34.61 -26.24
N GLN A 44 -19.84 35.33 -27.10
CA GLN A 44 -19.96 35.02 -28.53
C GLN A 44 -18.58 34.94 -29.19
N SER A 45 -17.72 35.94 -28.94
CA SER A 45 -16.37 35.96 -29.50
C SER A 45 -15.51 34.77 -29.06
N LEU A 46 -15.61 34.35 -27.79
CA LEU A 46 -14.86 33.21 -27.28
C LEU A 46 -15.42 31.86 -27.77
N LEU A 47 -16.74 31.75 -27.95
CA LEU A 47 -17.38 30.56 -28.52
C LEU A 47 -17.00 30.38 -29.99
N ASP A 48 -16.99 31.46 -30.79
CA ASP A 48 -16.53 31.42 -32.18
C ASP A 48 -15.08 30.92 -32.27
N GLN A 49 -14.20 31.37 -31.38
CA GLN A 49 -12.82 30.89 -31.30
C GLN A 49 -12.75 29.41 -30.89
N TYR A 50 -13.63 28.99 -29.99
CA TYR A 50 -13.69 27.61 -29.50
C TYR A 50 -14.15 26.63 -30.58
N GLU A 51 -15.09 27.04 -31.42
CA GLU A 51 -15.66 26.22 -32.50
C GLU A 51 -14.78 26.18 -33.76
N ASN A 52 -14.06 27.26 -34.08
CA ASN A 52 -13.29 27.40 -35.33
C ASN A 52 -11.85 26.83 -35.32
N GLY A 53 -11.45 26.10 -34.28
CA GLY A 53 -10.48 25.01 -34.46
C GLY A 53 -8.98 25.32 -34.40
N GLU A 54 -8.50 26.07 -33.42
CA GLU A 54 -7.14 25.85 -32.89
C GLU A 54 -7.28 25.12 -31.55
N ARG A 55 -6.90 23.84 -31.51
CA ARG A 55 -6.89 22.94 -30.31
C ARG A 55 -7.32 23.67 -29.04
N SER A 56 -8.61 23.59 -28.69
CA SER A 56 -9.22 24.18 -27.48
C SER A 56 -8.20 24.32 -26.36
N SER A 57 -7.57 25.49 -26.29
CA SER A 57 -6.42 25.67 -25.43
C SER A 57 -6.93 25.69 -23.99
N TYR A 58 -6.13 25.18 -23.06
CA TYR A 58 -6.46 25.26 -21.63
C TYR A 58 -6.87 26.70 -21.25
N GLU A 59 -6.19 27.69 -21.80
CA GLU A 59 -6.44 29.12 -21.61
C GLU A 59 -7.83 29.54 -22.09
N LEU A 60 -8.29 29.05 -23.24
CA LEU A 60 -9.61 29.37 -23.77
C LEU A 60 -10.72 28.78 -22.89
N LYS A 61 -10.57 27.53 -22.44
CA LYS A 61 -11.51 26.90 -21.50
C LYS A 61 -11.56 27.64 -20.17
N GLU A 62 -10.39 28.04 -19.66
CA GLU A 62 -10.27 28.78 -18.40
C GLU A 62 -10.92 30.16 -18.49
N LYS A 63 -10.73 30.88 -19.60
CA LYS A 63 -11.44 32.14 -19.88
C LYS A 63 -12.94 31.94 -19.92
N LEU A 64 -13.45 30.97 -20.69
CA LEU A 64 -14.89 30.67 -20.73
C LEU A 64 -15.44 30.32 -19.34
N PHE A 65 -14.69 29.57 -18.54
CA PHE A 65 -15.09 29.23 -17.18
C PHE A 65 -15.25 30.48 -16.31
N TYR A 66 -14.26 31.36 -16.29
CA TYR A 66 -14.32 32.59 -15.51
C TYR A 66 -15.39 33.56 -16.00
N LEU A 67 -15.63 33.59 -17.32
CA LEU A 67 -16.69 34.40 -17.92
C LEU A 67 -18.06 33.93 -17.44
N TYR A 68 -18.34 32.63 -17.54
CA TYR A 68 -19.61 32.08 -17.08
C TYR A 68 -19.82 32.21 -15.57
N LEU A 69 -18.75 32.04 -14.79
CA LEU A 69 -18.83 32.29 -13.37
C LEU A 69 -19.23 33.74 -13.09
N ARG A 70 -18.65 34.69 -13.83
CA ARG A 70 -18.97 36.12 -13.66
C ARG A 70 -20.39 36.47 -14.10
N LEU A 71 -20.83 35.96 -15.25
CA LEU A 71 -22.21 36.14 -15.73
C LEU A 71 -23.21 35.60 -14.70
N TRP A 72 -22.94 34.43 -14.13
CA TRP A 72 -23.79 33.85 -13.10
C TRP A 72 -23.74 34.60 -11.76
N GLU A 73 -22.60 35.21 -11.40
CA GLU A 73 -22.53 36.11 -10.24
C GLU A 73 -23.41 37.36 -10.42
N LEU A 74 -23.51 37.88 -11.65
CA LEU A 74 -24.31 39.06 -11.96
C LEU A 74 -25.81 38.73 -12.11
N GLU A 75 -26.12 37.54 -12.62
CA GLU A 75 -27.49 37.07 -12.90
C GLU A 75 -27.73 35.66 -12.30
N PRO A 76 -27.74 35.53 -10.96
CA PRO A 76 -27.77 34.22 -10.28
C PRO A 76 -29.07 33.44 -10.50
N GLU A 77 -30.17 34.12 -10.84
CA GLU A 77 -31.45 33.52 -11.22
C GLU A 77 -31.38 32.75 -12.55
N LYS A 78 -30.40 33.03 -13.41
CA LYS A 78 -30.16 32.29 -14.64
C LYS A 78 -29.30 31.05 -14.36
N ASP A 79 -29.93 29.95 -13.93
CA ASP A 79 -29.25 28.65 -13.74
C ASP A 79 -28.69 28.03 -15.04
N PHE A 80 -28.90 28.73 -16.17
CA PHE A 80 -28.36 28.39 -17.50
C PHE A 80 -26.85 28.17 -17.48
N TYR A 81 -26.08 28.97 -16.74
CA TYR A 81 -24.61 28.93 -16.71
C TYR A 81 -24.04 27.75 -15.93
N ARG A 82 -24.84 27.09 -15.08
CA ARG A 82 -24.38 25.97 -14.23
C ARG A 82 -23.88 24.78 -15.03
N ASN A 83 -24.55 24.45 -16.13
CA ASN A 83 -24.17 23.33 -17.01
C ASN A 83 -22.86 23.61 -17.78
N PRO A 84 -22.69 24.76 -18.47
CA PRO A 84 -21.41 25.17 -19.04
C PRO A 84 -20.25 25.18 -18.03
N ILE A 85 -20.45 25.76 -16.85
CA ILE A 85 -19.45 25.77 -15.77
C ILE A 85 -19.06 24.34 -15.38
N THR A 86 -20.04 23.46 -15.16
CA THR A 86 -19.78 22.05 -14.82
C THR A 86 -18.94 21.35 -15.88
N ARG A 87 -19.29 21.49 -17.16
CA ARG A 87 -18.54 20.89 -18.27
C ARG A 87 -17.10 21.41 -18.32
N LEU A 88 -16.91 22.73 -18.24
CA LEU A 88 -15.59 23.34 -18.31
C LEU A 88 -14.71 22.95 -17.13
N VAL A 89 -15.25 22.92 -15.91
CA VAL A 89 -14.48 22.49 -14.72
C VAL A 89 -14.04 21.03 -14.84
N LEU A 90 -14.89 20.14 -15.38
CA LEU A 90 -14.51 18.75 -15.63
C LEU A 90 -13.37 18.63 -16.64
N ASP A 91 -13.40 19.44 -17.71
CA ASP A 91 -12.38 19.45 -18.76
C ASP A 91 -11.06 20.08 -18.28
N ILE A 92 -11.12 21.26 -17.66
CA ILE A 92 -9.97 21.98 -17.08
C ILE A 92 -9.31 21.11 -16.01
N GLY A 93 -10.08 20.57 -15.07
CA GLY A 93 -9.56 19.70 -14.01
C GLY A 93 -8.91 18.43 -14.56
N TRP A 94 -9.42 17.88 -15.68
CA TRP A 94 -8.80 16.77 -16.37
C TRP A 94 -7.47 17.16 -17.05
N ASP A 95 -7.41 18.31 -17.71
CA ASP A 95 -6.21 18.82 -18.36
C ASP A 95 -5.10 19.09 -17.33
N ILE A 96 -5.43 19.72 -16.20
CA ILE A 96 -4.49 19.95 -15.08
C ILE A 96 -3.98 18.62 -14.53
N LYS A 97 -4.88 17.64 -14.30
CA LYS A 97 -4.49 16.30 -13.83
C LYS A 97 -3.54 15.62 -14.82
N ARG A 98 -3.80 15.69 -16.13
CA ARG A 98 -2.93 15.09 -17.17
C ARG A 98 -1.55 15.72 -17.21
N ARG A 99 -1.48 17.04 -17.04
CA ARG A 99 -0.21 17.78 -17.04
C ARG A 99 0.63 17.48 -15.79
N LYS A 100 0.03 16.99 -14.71
CA LYS A 100 0.66 16.75 -13.39
C LYS A 100 1.34 17.99 -12.78
N VAL A 101 1.01 19.19 -13.29
CA VAL A 101 1.68 20.43 -12.89
C VAL A 101 1.06 21.04 -11.63
N ASN A 102 -0.25 20.86 -11.41
CA ASN A 102 -0.95 21.53 -10.30
C ASN A 102 -2.13 20.73 -9.72
N TYR A 103 -1.85 19.69 -8.92
CA TYR A 103 -2.91 18.91 -8.28
C TYR A 103 -3.75 19.71 -7.28
N GLU A 104 -3.20 20.75 -6.66
CA GLU A 104 -3.91 21.58 -5.68
C GLU A 104 -5.02 22.40 -6.35
N GLN A 105 -4.72 23.05 -7.46
CA GLN A 105 -5.72 23.80 -8.21
C GLN A 105 -6.83 22.88 -8.76
N ALA A 106 -6.45 21.72 -9.31
CA ALA A 106 -7.45 20.72 -9.74
C ALA A 106 -8.32 20.24 -8.58
N GLN A 107 -7.75 20.06 -7.39
CA GLN A 107 -8.49 19.69 -6.18
C GLN A 107 -9.56 20.75 -5.86
N LEU A 108 -9.18 22.04 -5.83
CA LEU A 108 -10.10 23.14 -5.54
C LEU A 108 -11.26 23.19 -6.54
N PHE A 109 -10.96 23.05 -7.83
CA PHE A 109 -11.98 22.99 -8.89
C PHE A 109 -13.03 21.91 -8.66
N PHE A 110 -12.60 20.68 -8.38
CA PHE A 110 -13.54 19.57 -8.16
C PHE A 110 -14.31 19.70 -6.84
N GLU A 111 -13.67 20.19 -5.77
CA GLU A 111 -14.35 20.44 -4.50
C GLU A 111 -15.44 21.50 -4.64
N ASP A 112 -15.14 22.62 -5.30
CA ASP A 112 -16.10 23.69 -5.54
C ASP A 112 -17.25 23.22 -6.42
N LEU A 113 -16.95 22.43 -7.46
CA LEU A 113 -17.97 21.82 -8.33
C LEU A 113 -18.90 20.88 -7.55
N ILE A 114 -18.35 20.02 -6.68
CA ILE A 114 -19.15 19.13 -5.83
C ILE A 114 -20.04 19.93 -4.89
N GLN A 115 -19.54 21.02 -4.32
CA GLN A 115 -20.34 21.87 -3.43
C GLN A 115 -21.45 22.60 -4.19
N LEU A 116 -21.14 23.13 -5.38
CA LEU A 116 -22.11 23.75 -6.28
C LEU A 116 -23.22 22.78 -6.70
N ALA A 117 -22.87 21.52 -6.92
CA ALA A 117 -23.82 20.52 -7.38
C ALA A 117 -24.79 20.05 -6.30
N LYS A 118 -24.52 20.28 -5.01
CA LYS A 118 -25.38 19.78 -3.92
C LYS A 118 -26.83 20.26 -4.10
N PRO A 119 -27.82 19.36 -3.87
CA PRO A 119 -27.69 17.98 -3.39
C PRO A 119 -27.41 16.93 -4.49
N HIS A 120 -27.25 17.33 -5.75
CA HIS A 120 -27.01 16.42 -6.88
C HIS A 120 -25.63 15.75 -6.78
N ALA A 121 -25.60 14.47 -7.16
CA ALA A 121 -24.36 13.72 -7.20
C ALA A 121 -23.58 13.97 -8.50
N LEU A 122 -22.25 14.11 -8.38
CA LEU A 122 -21.33 14.18 -9.52
C LEU A 122 -20.26 13.09 -9.43
N PRO A 123 -20.58 11.84 -9.83
CA PRO A 123 -19.65 10.71 -9.80
C PRO A 123 -18.30 10.99 -10.43
N ILE A 124 -18.29 11.62 -11.61
CA ILE A 124 -17.04 11.90 -12.32
C ILE A 124 -16.14 12.87 -11.55
N ALA A 125 -16.70 13.86 -10.84
CA ALA A 125 -15.91 14.79 -10.04
C ALA A 125 -15.26 14.07 -8.85
N HIS A 126 -16.03 13.23 -8.15
CA HIS A 126 -15.52 12.37 -7.08
C HIS A 126 -14.44 11.39 -7.57
N TYR A 127 -14.61 10.80 -8.75
CA TYR A 127 -13.61 9.94 -9.37
C TYR A 127 -12.30 10.69 -9.64
N ARG A 128 -12.38 11.90 -10.22
CA ARG A 128 -11.20 12.72 -10.47
C ARG A 128 -10.49 13.13 -9.18
N LEU A 129 -11.26 13.56 -8.18
CA LEU A 129 -10.77 13.93 -6.86
C LEU A 129 -10.10 12.74 -6.13
N GLY A 130 -10.65 11.53 -6.26
CA GLY A 130 -10.06 10.31 -5.71
C GLY A 130 -8.64 10.05 -6.22
N PHE A 131 -8.42 10.21 -7.53
CA PHE A 131 -7.06 10.12 -8.09
C PHE A 131 -6.12 11.22 -7.60
N ILE A 132 -6.61 12.46 -7.46
CA ILE A 132 -5.80 13.57 -6.95
C ILE A 132 -5.34 13.26 -5.52
N HIS A 133 -6.26 12.82 -4.66
CA HIS A 133 -5.92 12.41 -3.30
C HIS A 133 -4.96 11.23 -3.28
N PHE A 134 -5.15 10.23 -4.16
CA PHE A 134 -4.27 9.07 -4.27
C PHE A 134 -2.83 9.49 -4.64
N TYR A 135 -2.66 10.34 -5.66
CA TYR A 135 -1.33 10.82 -6.06
C TYR A 135 -0.67 11.71 -4.99
N ASN A 136 -1.48 12.45 -4.24
CA ASN A 136 -1.01 13.23 -3.08
C ASN A 136 -0.82 12.38 -1.81
N LYS A 137 -0.85 11.04 -1.92
CA LYS A 137 -0.72 10.08 -0.80
C LYS A 137 -1.73 10.28 0.34
N ARG A 138 -2.87 10.93 0.06
CA ARG A 138 -3.98 11.10 1.01
C ARG A 138 -4.96 9.94 0.86
N TYR A 139 -4.49 8.72 1.15
CA TYR A 139 -5.22 7.48 0.81
C TYR A 139 -6.62 7.40 1.43
N HIS A 140 -6.79 7.83 2.69
CA HIS A 140 -8.11 7.86 3.32
C HIS A 140 -9.11 8.78 2.58
N SER A 141 -8.66 9.95 2.11
CA SER A 141 -9.51 10.84 1.31
C SER A 141 -9.77 10.31 -0.09
N ALA A 142 -8.80 9.56 -0.66
CA ALA A 142 -8.98 8.87 -1.93
C ALA A 142 -10.08 7.80 -1.84
N ILE A 143 -10.06 6.97 -0.79
CA ILE A 143 -11.09 5.95 -0.50
C ILE A 143 -12.49 6.59 -0.51
N ARG A 144 -12.72 7.61 0.33
CA ARG A 144 -14.02 8.29 0.43
C ARG A 144 -14.49 8.87 -0.91
N SER A 145 -13.55 9.33 -1.73
CA SER A 145 -13.89 9.91 -3.03
C SER A 145 -14.25 8.84 -4.05
N PHE A 146 -13.51 7.73 -4.10
CA PHE A 146 -13.85 6.61 -4.99
C PHE A 146 -15.16 5.93 -4.59
N GLU A 147 -15.44 5.76 -3.29
CA GLU A 147 -16.72 5.24 -2.81
C GLU A 147 -17.90 6.11 -3.26
N LYS A 148 -17.79 7.43 -3.11
CA LYS A 148 -18.81 8.37 -3.62
C LYS A 148 -18.96 8.32 -5.13
N ALA A 149 -17.87 8.11 -5.86
CA ALA A 149 -17.90 8.01 -7.32
C ALA A 149 -18.60 6.72 -7.80
N LEU A 150 -18.50 5.64 -7.02
CA LEU A 150 -19.09 4.33 -7.33
C LEU A 150 -20.48 4.14 -6.72
N GLN A 151 -20.95 5.10 -5.93
CA GLN A 151 -22.25 5.03 -5.28
C GLN A 151 -23.36 4.93 -6.33
N ARG A 152 -24.26 3.95 -6.17
CA ARG A 152 -25.43 3.82 -7.04
C ARG A 152 -26.42 4.94 -6.74
N HIS A 153 -26.85 5.65 -7.78
CA HIS A 153 -27.90 6.68 -7.66
C HIS A 153 -29.26 6.04 -7.96
N ASN A 154 -30.15 6.07 -6.97
CA ASN A 154 -31.54 5.65 -7.13
C ASN A 154 -32.37 6.88 -7.56
N PRO A 155 -33.08 6.83 -8.71
CA PRO A 155 -33.96 7.90 -9.16
C PRO A 155 -34.97 8.39 -8.10
N ASP A 156 -35.42 7.49 -7.21
CA ASP A 156 -36.41 7.82 -6.17
C ASP A 156 -35.81 8.60 -4.98
N ARG A 157 -34.48 8.66 -4.88
CA ARG A 157 -33.76 9.24 -3.74
C ARG A 157 -32.93 10.47 -4.10
N VAL A 158 -32.87 10.84 -5.38
CA VAL A 158 -32.12 12.01 -5.83
C VAL A 158 -33.01 12.93 -6.64
N GLU A 159 -32.90 14.23 -6.39
CA GLU A 159 -33.67 15.26 -7.10
C GLU A 159 -33.38 15.27 -8.61
N ARG A 160 -32.16 14.88 -9.00
CA ARG A 160 -31.71 14.78 -10.40
C ARG A 160 -30.70 13.66 -10.55
N LEU A 161 -30.87 12.82 -11.57
CA LEU A 161 -29.84 11.87 -11.97
C LEU A 161 -28.66 12.58 -12.65
N PRO A 162 -27.42 12.10 -12.48
CA PRO A 162 -26.28 12.69 -13.17
C PRO A 162 -26.43 12.55 -14.69
N LEU A 163 -26.08 13.60 -15.43
CA LEU A 163 -26.05 13.63 -16.90
C LEU A 163 -24.99 12.66 -17.44
N PRO A 164 -25.07 12.24 -18.72
CA PRO A 164 -24.12 11.26 -19.28
C PRO A 164 -22.64 11.60 -19.08
N ASN A 165 -22.26 12.88 -19.16
CA ASN A 165 -20.89 13.39 -18.93
C ASN A 165 -20.49 13.51 -17.44
N GLU A 166 -21.47 13.42 -16.54
CA GLU A 166 -21.27 13.47 -15.08
C GLU A 166 -21.16 12.06 -14.46
N ARG A 167 -21.59 11.04 -15.21
CA ARG A 167 -21.53 9.61 -14.84
C ARG A 167 -20.15 9.03 -15.16
N LEU A 168 -19.83 7.93 -14.49
CA LEU A 168 -18.73 7.07 -14.90
C LEU A 168 -19.17 6.12 -16.01
N ASN A 169 -18.35 5.98 -17.04
CA ASN A 169 -18.45 4.84 -17.96
C ASN A 169 -17.83 3.57 -17.35
N GLU A 170 -18.03 2.41 -17.97
CA GLU A 170 -17.56 1.12 -17.43
C GLU A 170 -16.04 1.08 -17.18
N SER A 171 -15.25 1.63 -18.11
CA SER A 171 -13.80 1.72 -17.94
C SER A 171 -13.41 2.57 -16.74
N GLN A 172 -14.10 3.69 -16.52
CA GLN A 172 -13.87 4.58 -15.38
C GLN A 172 -14.31 3.92 -14.07
N SER A 173 -15.45 3.23 -14.03
CA SER A 173 -15.92 2.48 -12.87
C SER A 173 -14.94 1.37 -12.48
N MET A 174 -14.46 0.59 -13.45
CA MET A 174 -13.43 -0.44 -13.21
C MET A 174 -12.14 0.19 -12.65
N LYS A 175 -11.66 1.29 -13.25
CA LYS A 175 -10.48 2.02 -12.75
C LYS A 175 -10.68 2.57 -11.35
N ALA A 176 -11.87 3.10 -11.05
CA ALA A 176 -12.22 3.59 -9.72
C ALA A 176 -12.18 2.44 -8.70
N GLN A 177 -12.74 1.28 -9.04
CA GLN A 177 -12.74 0.11 -8.17
C GLN A 177 -11.31 -0.42 -7.91
N ALA A 178 -10.48 -0.50 -8.95
CA ALA A 178 -9.09 -0.91 -8.82
C ALA A 178 -8.30 0.05 -7.91
N GLN A 179 -8.49 1.36 -8.10
CA GLN A 179 -7.82 2.38 -7.29
C GLN A 179 -8.38 2.47 -5.87
N LEU A 180 -9.65 2.17 -5.65
CA LEU A 180 -10.22 2.01 -4.32
C LEU A 180 -9.51 0.87 -3.56
N ALA A 181 -9.36 -0.29 -4.19
CA ALA A 181 -8.63 -1.42 -3.61
C ALA A 181 -7.16 -1.08 -3.31
N GLU A 182 -6.47 -0.43 -4.25
CA GLU A 182 -5.09 0.02 -4.05
C GLU A 182 -4.97 1.04 -2.91
N SER A 183 -5.93 1.97 -2.81
CA SER A 183 -5.99 2.96 -1.72
C SER A 183 -6.19 2.30 -0.36
N HIS A 184 -7.06 1.28 -0.26
CA HIS A 184 -7.23 0.51 0.97
C HIS A 184 -5.95 -0.19 1.39
N TYR A 185 -5.26 -0.86 0.46
CA TYR A 185 -3.99 -1.51 0.75
C TYR A 185 -2.91 -0.52 1.23
N LYS A 186 -2.74 0.60 0.52
CA LYS A 186 -1.76 1.63 0.93
C LYS A 186 -2.09 2.22 2.30
N TYR A 187 -3.37 2.49 2.55
CA TYR A 187 -3.81 3.01 3.84
C TYR A 187 -3.68 1.97 4.97
N SER A 188 -3.94 0.69 4.71
CA SER A 188 -3.74 -0.37 5.71
C SER A 188 -2.27 -0.53 6.10
N VAL A 189 -1.34 -0.38 5.15
CA VAL A 189 0.10 -0.34 5.43
C VAL A 189 0.47 0.84 6.32
N GLU A 190 -0.03 2.06 6.02
CA GLU A 190 0.21 3.23 6.89
C GLU A 190 -0.30 3.04 8.31
N LEU A 191 -1.49 2.45 8.46
CA LEU A 191 -2.07 2.13 9.76
C LEU A 191 -1.27 1.05 10.49
N ALA A 192 -0.80 0.02 9.79
CA ALA A 192 0.03 -1.03 10.36
C ALA A 192 1.37 -0.50 10.88
N ILE A 193 2.04 0.37 10.13
CA ILE A 193 3.28 1.05 10.57
C ILE A 193 3.01 1.89 11.83
N ARG A 194 1.90 2.64 11.86
CA ARG A 194 1.53 3.43 13.04
C ARG A 194 1.27 2.54 14.25
N ALA A 195 0.55 1.43 14.08
CA ALA A 195 0.28 0.49 15.16
C ALA A 195 1.57 -0.14 15.71
N LYS A 196 2.50 -0.56 14.83
CA LYS A 196 3.83 -1.06 15.22
C LYS A 196 4.60 -0.04 16.05
N ARG A 197 4.67 1.23 15.60
CA ARG A 197 5.30 2.29 16.38
C ARG A 197 4.64 2.47 17.76
N MET A 198 3.31 2.47 17.83
CA MET A 198 2.61 2.59 19.11
C MET A 198 2.93 1.43 20.06
N TYR A 199 3.10 0.21 19.52
CA TYR A 199 3.53 -0.96 20.29
C TYR A 199 4.98 -0.84 20.77
N GLU A 200 5.91 -0.39 19.91
CA GLU A 200 7.31 -0.15 20.28
C GLU A 200 7.46 0.93 21.37
N GLU A 201 6.55 1.91 21.39
CA GLU A 201 6.46 2.96 22.41
C GLU A 201 5.69 2.50 23.67
N LEU A 202 5.07 1.31 23.64
CA LEU A 202 4.36 0.74 24.78
C LEU A 202 5.41 0.25 25.78
N GLY A 203 5.47 0.88 26.95
CA GLY A 203 6.53 0.59 27.92
C GLY A 203 6.50 -0.82 28.52
N ASN A 204 5.33 -1.46 28.57
CA ASN A 204 5.17 -2.83 29.09
C ASN A 204 4.00 -3.53 28.37
N PRO A 205 4.20 -3.97 27.11
CA PRO A 205 3.17 -4.66 26.33
C PRO A 205 2.87 -6.02 26.93
N ASP A 206 1.61 -6.43 26.87
CA ASP A 206 1.21 -7.77 27.28
C ASP A 206 1.34 -8.79 26.14
N ASP A 207 1.20 -10.06 26.47
CA ASP A 207 1.31 -11.17 25.50
C ASP A 207 0.18 -11.15 24.43
N TYR A 208 -0.88 -10.36 24.60
CA TYR A 208 -1.93 -10.21 23.59
C TYR A 208 -1.60 -9.08 22.61
N ASP A 209 -0.92 -8.02 23.05
CA ASP A 209 -0.50 -6.90 22.20
C ASP A 209 0.42 -7.38 21.05
N ILE A 210 1.33 -8.31 21.34
CA ILE A 210 2.28 -8.86 20.34
C ILE A 210 1.56 -9.63 19.23
N ASP A 211 0.49 -10.36 19.53
CA ASP A 211 -0.28 -11.13 18.55
C ASP A 211 -0.88 -10.23 17.45
N TYR A 212 -1.35 -9.03 17.83
CA TYR A 212 -1.86 -8.05 16.87
C TYR A 212 -0.76 -7.54 15.95
N ILE A 213 0.44 -7.27 16.48
CA ILE A 213 1.57 -6.77 15.68
C ILE A 213 2.11 -7.86 14.75
N MET A 214 2.32 -9.08 15.24
CA MET A 214 2.77 -10.21 14.42
C MET A 214 1.83 -10.48 13.24
N LYS A 215 0.52 -10.33 13.44
CA LYS A 215 -0.46 -10.45 12.36
C LYS A 215 -0.27 -9.36 11.31
N LEU A 216 -0.10 -8.10 11.73
CA LEU A 216 0.11 -6.98 10.81
C LEU A 216 1.41 -7.11 10.02
N GLU A 217 2.50 -7.54 10.67
CA GLU A 217 3.79 -7.77 10.03
C GLU A 217 3.71 -8.83 8.93
N ARG A 218 3.05 -9.96 9.23
CA ARG A 218 2.88 -11.08 8.30
C ARG A 218 1.95 -10.76 7.14
N GLU A 219 0.77 -10.19 7.43
CA GLU A 219 -0.30 -10.07 6.43
C GLU A 219 -0.24 -8.77 5.63
N ILE A 220 0.17 -7.67 6.26
CA ILE A 220 0.10 -6.32 5.67
C ILE A 220 1.48 -5.79 5.30
N LEU A 221 2.43 -5.79 6.25
CA LEU A 221 3.76 -5.24 6.00
C LEU A 221 4.60 -6.17 5.13
N ARG A 222 4.29 -7.48 5.14
CA ARG A 222 5.03 -8.53 4.42
C ARG A 222 6.54 -8.44 4.73
N GLU A 223 6.88 -8.03 5.94
CA GLU A 223 8.24 -8.17 6.45
C GLU A 223 8.50 -9.67 6.51
N GLU A 224 9.47 -10.15 5.72
CA GLU A 224 9.79 -11.57 5.66
C GLU A 224 10.33 -11.98 7.03
N SER A 225 9.54 -12.72 7.80
CA SER A 225 9.96 -13.29 9.07
C SER A 225 11.16 -14.21 8.81
N LYS A 226 12.27 -13.94 9.49
CA LYS A 226 13.50 -14.76 9.43
C LYS A 226 13.73 -15.48 10.76
N PRO A 227 12.87 -16.44 11.13
CA PRO A 227 12.87 -17.03 12.47
C PRO A 227 14.10 -17.91 12.74
N TYR A 228 14.91 -18.21 11.73
CA TYR A 228 16.04 -19.11 11.83
C TYR A 228 17.36 -18.39 11.63
N MET A 229 18.37 -18.88 12.33
CA MET A 229 19.76 -18.53 12.11
C MET A 229 20.46 -19.66 11.40
N CYS A 230 21.23 -19.30 10.39
CA CYS A 230 22.06 -20.18 9.60
C CYS A 230 23.53 -19.85 9.90
N LEU A 231 24.30 -20.86 10.28
CA LEU A 231 25.74 -20.74 10.52
C LEU A 231 26.49 -21.61 9.50
N THR A 232 27.31 -20.97 8.69
CA THR A 232 28.13 -21.56 7.63
C THR A 232 29.60 -21.17 7.81
N PRO A 233 30.57 -21.77 7.09
CA PRO A 233 31.96 -21.31 7.14
C PRO A 233 32.15 -19.84 6.72
N ALA A 234 31.20 -19.27 5.96
CA ALA A 234 31.23 -17.87 5.54
C ALA A 234 30.72 -16.91 6.63
N GLY A 235 30.04 -17.42 7.66
CA GLY A 235 29.49 -16.63 8.76
C GLY A 235 28.06 -16.98 9.13
N ARG A 236 27.45 -16.11 9.93
CA ARG A 236 26.10 -16.22 10.48
C ARG A 236 25.13 -15.31 9.71
N SER A 237 23.94 -15.81 9.39
CA SER A 237 22.88 -15.03 8.71
C SER A 237 21.48 -15.49 9.15
N SER A 238 20.53 -14.56 9.29
CA SER A 238 19.11 -14.89 9.50
C SER A 238 18.48 -15.34 8.18
N ILE A 239 17.69 -16.41 8.22
CA ILE A 239 17.02 -17.01 7.06
C ILE A 239 15.51 -17.19 7.30
N SER A 240 14.72 -17.10 6.23
CA SER A 240 13.27 -17.31 6.25
C SER A 240 12.90 -18.80 6.23
N GLU A 241 11.62 -19.09 6.48
CA GLU A 241 11.06 -20.45 6.34
C GLU A 241 11.25 -21.01 4.92
N GLN A 242 11.16 -20.16 3.91
CA GLN A 242 11.35 -20.58 2.52
C GLN A 242 12.83 -20.93 2.26
N GLU A 243 13.76 -20.07 2.68
CA GLU A 243 15.20 -20.33 2.60
C GLU A 243 15.59 -21.61 3.37
N TYR A 244 14.99 -21.85 4.55
CA TYR A 244 15.18 -23.08 5.34
C TYR A 244 14.77 -24.34 4.57
N ARG A 245 13.62 -24.33 3.88
CA ARG A 245 13.14 -25.47 3.08
C ARG A 245 14.06 -25.75 1.89
N GLU A 246 14.47 -24.70 1.19
CA GLU A 246 15.37 -24.82 0.04
C GLU A 246 16.73 -25.40 0.44
N LEU A 247 17.27 -24.98 1.59
CA LEU A 247 18.49 -25.57 2.14
C LEU A 247 18.34 -27.06 2.45
N ARG A 248 17.23 -27.47 3.06
CA ARG A 248 16.97 -28.88 3.41
C ARG A 248 16.89 -29.81 2.20
N GLU A 249 16.54 -29.29 1.03
CA GLU A 249 16.48 -30.04 -0.22
C GLU A 249 17.79 -29.97 -1.01
N ALA A 250 18.73 -29.12 -0.62
CA ALA A 250 19.98 -28.92 -1.35
C ALA A 250 20.88 -30.16 -1.31
N GLU A 251 21.15 -30.75 -2.48
CA GLU A 251 22.02 -31.94 -2.62
C GLU A 251 23.47 -31.67 -2.20
N ALA A 252 23.93 -30.43 -2.28
CA ALA A 252 25.29 -30.05 -1.92
C ALA A 252 25.47 -29.79 -0.41
N ALA A 253 24.40 -29.81 0.39
CA ALA A 253 24.44 -29.41 1.79
C ALA A 253 24.62 -30.60 2.75
N PHE A 254 25.35 -30.34 3.83
CA PHE A 254 25.42 -31.18 5.02
C PHE A 254 24.92 -30.37 6.21
N ILE A 255 23.69 -30.66 6.67
CA ILE A 255 22.96 -29.80 7.58
C ILE A 255 22.76 -30.49 8.93
N PHE A 256 23.10 -29.77 10.00
CA PHE A 256 22.68 -30.07 11.36
C PHE A 256 21.56 -29.10 11.76
N ASP A 257 20.36 -29.63 11.94
CA ASP A 257 19.15 -28.87 12.19
C ASP A 257 18.75 -28.99 13.66
N CYS A 258 18.77 -27.86 14.35
CA CYS A 258 18.42 -27.64 15.76
C CYS A 258 17.25 -26.65 15.90
N THR A 259 16.39 -26.54 14.89
CA THR A 259 15.21 -25.67 14.94
C THR A 259 14.11 -26.18 15.86
N ASP A 260 14.17 -27.46 16.27
CA ASP A 260 13.25 -28.08 17.21
C ASP A 260 13.99 -28.39 18.52
N HIS A 261 13.51 -27.84 19.64
CA HIS A 261 14.19 -27.97 20.94
C HIS A 261 14.27 -29.42 21.43
N ASP A 262 13.30 -30.27 21.04
CA ASP A 262 13.22 -31.65 21.49
C ASP A 262 13.84 -32.65 20.50
N GLU A 263 14.08 -32.24 19.26
CA GLU A 263 14.56 -33.13 18.21
C GLU A 263 15.61 -32.48 17.29
N GLN A 264 16.85 -32.97 17.39
CA GLN A 264 17.90 -32.63 16.45
C GLN A 264 17.81 -33.51 15.20
N ARG A 265 18.01 -32.93 14.03
CA ARG A 265 17.91 -33.63 12.73
C ARG A 265 19.18 -33.41 11.90
N VAL A 266 19.50 -34.38 11.03
CA VAL A 266 20.65 -34.27 10.12
C VAL A 266 20.22 -34.54 8.69
N TYR A 267 20.49 -33.59 7.80
CA TYR A 267 20.24 -33.74 6.37
C TYR A 267 21.56 -33.92 5.63
N VAL A 268 21.63 -34.97 4.82
CA VAL A 268 22.77 -35.29 3.96
C VAL A 268 22.25 -35.41 2.54
N LYS A 269 22.72 -34.53 1.65
CA LYS A 269 22.31 -34.51 0.23
C LYS A 269 20.78 -34.50 0.06
N GLY A 270 20.13 -33.57 0.75
CA GLY A 270 18.67 -33.43 0.72
C GLY A 270 17.85 -34.48 1.48
N LYS A 271 18.49 -35.45 2.15
CA LYS A 271 17.78 -36.58 2.81
C LYS A 271 18.01 -36.57 4.32
N LEU A 272 16.92 -36.73 5.08
CA LEU A 272 16.97 -36.92 6.53
C LEU A 272 17.67 -38.24 6.87
N ARG A 273 18.64 -38.19 7.79
CA ARG A 273 19.45 -39.33 8.22
C ARG A 273 19.36 -39.51 9.73
N ALA A 274 19.31 -40.77 10.15
CA ALA A 274 19.22 -41.13 11.55
C ALA A 274 20.63 -41.31 12.14
N PHE A 275 20.85 -40.74 13.33
CA PHE A 275 22.07 -40.91 14.10
C PHE A 275 21.70 -41.29 15.53
N SER A 276 22.61 -41.98 16.23
CA SER A 276 22.44 -42.20 17.67
C SER A 276 22.61 -40.88 18.42
N ALA A 277 21.98 -40.75 19.59
CA ALA A 277 22.11 -39.56 20.44
C ALA A 277 23.59 -39.15 20.67
N ARG A 278 24.48 -40.13 20.85
CA ARG A 278 25.91 -39.86 21.03
C ARG A 278 26.57 -39.26 19.78
N ARG A 279 26.18 -39.71 18.58
CA ARG A 279 26.70 -39.17 17.32
C ARG A 279 26.15 -37.77 17.05
N MET A 280 24.89 -37.53 17.41
CA MET A 280 24.27 -36.19 17.35
C MET A 280 25.03 -35.18 18.20
N GLN A 281 25.34 -35.54 19.46
CA GLN A 281 26.14 -34.69 20.36
C GLN A 281 27.54 -34.39 19.81
N ILE A 282 28.19 -35.35 19.15
CA ILE A 282 29.50 -35.13 18.51
C ILE A 282 29.37 -34.16 17.34
N LEU A 283 28.39 -34.39 16.45
CA LEU A 283 28.16 -33.52 15.30
C LEU A 283 27.88 -32.09 15.74
N GLU A 284 27.01 -31.90 16.73
CA GLU A 284 26.70 -30.60 17.30
C GLU A 284 27.96 -29.82 17.71
N ILE A 285 28.85 -30.45 18.49
CA ILE A 285 30.11 -29.83 18.93
C ILE A 285 30.96 -29.39 17.72
N LEU A 286 31.03 -30.21 16.67
CA LEU A 286 31.83 -29.90 15.48
C LEU A 286 31.20 -28.78 14.64
N PHE A 287 29.87 -28.75 14.50
CA PHE A 287 29.13 -27.73 13.78
C PHE A 287 29.17 -26.37 14.50
N GLU A 288 29.06 -26.35 15.83
CA GLU A 288 29.12 -25.13 16.63
C GLU A 288 30.50 -24.45 16.56
N LYS A 289 31.59 -25.22 16.60
CA LYS A 289 32.93 -24.67 16.72
C LYS A 289 33.54 -24.21 15.40
N GLN A 290 33.15 -24.83 14.28
CA GLN A 290 33.69 -24.58 12.92
C GLN A 290 35.23 -24.52 12.80
N LYS A 291 35.94 -25.05 13.80
CA LYS A 291 37.40 -25.08 13.95
C LYS A 291 37.81 -26.42 14.55
N PRO A 292 39.08 -26.84 14.42
CA PRO A 292 39.57 -28.06 15.05
C PRO A 292 39.25 -28.11 16.55
N VAL A 293 38.47 -29.11 16.96
CA VAL A 293 38.09 -29.37 18.35
C VAL A 293 39.00 -30.44 18.93
N PRO A 294 39.80 -30.14 19.98
CA PRO A 294 40.71 -31.11 20.57
C PRO A 294 39.98 -32.35 21.09
N GLN A 295 40.60 -33.53 20.93
CA GLN A 295 40.02 -34.79 21.40
C GLN A 295 39.64 -34.74 22.90
N LYS A 296 40.48 -34.08 23.72
CA LYS A 296 40.23 -33.89 25.15
C LYS A 296 38.95 -33.09 25.41
N GLU A 297 38.69 -32.03 24.64
CA GLU A 297 37.46 -31.23 24.81
C GLU A 297 36.21 -32.08 24.53
N ILE A 298 36.24 -32.90 23.49
CA ILE A 298 35.13 -33.81 23.15
C ILE A 298 34.95 -34.88 24.23
N ALA A 299 36.06 -35.45 24.70
CA ALA A 299 36.06 -36.44 25.78
C ALA A 299 35.45 -35.86 27.06
N ASP A 300 35.88 -34.67 27.47
CA ASP A 300 35.44 -34.00 28.69
C ASP A 300 33.97 -33.59 28.60
N LYS A 301 33.53 -33.00 27.47
CA LYS A 301 32.13 -32.58 27.26
C LYS A 301 31.14 -33.73 27.24
N LEU A 302 31.52 -34.86 26.62
CA LEU A 302 30.61 -35.99 26.41
C LEU A 302 30.80 -37.12 27.44
N ASN A 303 31.80 -37.00 28.32
CA ASN A 303 32.25 -38.03 29.25
C ASN A 303 32.52 -39.38 28.54
N ILE A 304 33.39 -39.35 27.53
CA ILE A 304 33.76 -40.54 26.74
C ILE A 304 35.28 -40.73 26.68
N SER A 305 35.76 -41.97 26.90
CA SER A 305 37.19 -42.30 26.91
C SER A 305 37.77 -42.65 25.54
N GLN A 306 36.93 -43.04 24.58
CA GLN A 306 37.35 -43.56 23.26
C GLN A 306 36.83 -42.69 22.10
N VAL A 307 37.11 -41.38 22.12
CA VAL A 307 36.65 -40.42 21.10
C VAL A 307 37.02 -40.86 19.67
N SER A 308 38.24 -41.35 19.47
CA SER A 308 38.72 -41.79 18.15
C SER A 308 37.87 -42.91 17.56
N ARG A 309 37.40 -43.85 18.38
CA ARG A 309 36.48 -44.91 17.96
C ARG A 309 35.15 -44.33 17.48
N TYR A 310 34.53 -43.44 18.26
CA TYR A 310 33.27 -42.80 17.89
C TYR A 310 33.40 -41.96 16.62
N MET A 311 34.54 -41.26 16.44
CA MET A 311 34.83 -40.51 15.22
C MET A 311 34.98 -41.42 14.01
N ASN A 312 35.70 -42.54 14.12
CA ASN A 312 35.84 -43.48 13.02
C ASN A 312 34.49 -44.11 12.62
N GLU A 313 33.66 -44.46 13.60
CA GLU A 313 32.29 -44.94 13.33
C GLU A 313 31.42 -43.87 12.66
N LEU A 314 31.52 -42.61 13.11
CA LEU A 314 30.78 -41.49 12.52
C LEU A 314 31.23 -41.23 11.07
N LYS A 315 32.54 -41.22 10.80
CA LYS A 315 33.08 -41.08 9.43
C LYS A 315 32.56 -42.17 8.50
N ARG A 316 32.59 -43.43 8.94
CA ARG A 316 32.06 -44.55 8.16
C ARG A 316 30.58 -44.35 7.84
N LEU A 317 29.79 -43.98 8.84
CA LEU A 317 28.35 -43.75 8.65
C LEU A 317 28.05 -42.57 7.70
N LEU A 318 28.81 -41.47 7.79
CA LEU A 318 28.65 -40.34 6.88
C LEU A 318 29.01 -40.73 5.44
N SER A 319 30.03 -41.56 5.26
CA SER A 319 30.39 -42.14 3.96
C SER A 319 29.30 -43.06 3.41
N GLU A 320 28.68 -43.89 4.25
CA GLU A 320 27.50 -44.70 3.87
C GLU A 320 26.31 -43.81 3.43
N TYR A 321 26.20 -42.59 3.97
CA TYR A 321 25.22 -41.60 3.53
C TYR A 321 25.64 -40.78 2.31
N GLY A 322 26.81 -41.06 1.74
CA GLY A 322 27.29 -40.52 0.48
C GLY A 322 28.14 -39.26 0.62
N LEU A 323 28.65 -38.94 1.81
CA LEU A 323 29.64 -37.88 2.01
C LEU A 323 31.07 -38.41 1.79
N ASP A 324 32.02 -37.52 1.53
CA ASP A 324 33.42 -37.88 1.33
C ASP A 324 34.03 -38.40 2.65
N GLU A 325 34.96 -39.36 2.60
CA GLU A 325 35.63 -39.88 3.80
C GLU A 325 36.42 -38.79 4.56
N GLN A 326 36.81 -37.73 3.86
CA GLN A 326 37.46 -36.55 4.42
C GLN A 326 36.46 -35.49 4.93
N THR A 327 35.16 -35.79 5.02
CA THR A 327 34.16 -34.89 5.61
C THR A 327 34.49 -34.52 7.06
N ILE A 328 35.15 -35.42 7.80
CA ILE A 328 35.71 -35.11 9.11
C ILE A 328 37.20 -35.40 9.08
N ILE A 329 38.03 -34.39 9.34
CA ILE A 329 39.49 -34.51 9.37
C ILE A 329 39.99 -34.49 10.82
N ALA A 330 41.08 -35.24 11.06
CA ALA A 330 41.83 -35.18 12.30
C ALA A 330 43.14 -34.42 12.05
N ASP A 331 43.20 -33.15 12.47
CA ASP A 331 44.39 -32.29 12.41
C ASP A 331 44.38 -31.36 13.62
N ASN A 332 45.27 -31.62 14.59
CA ASN A 332 45.31 -30.93 15.89
C ASN A 332 43.96 -30.91 16.65
N GLY A 333 43.05 -31.82 16.30
CA GLY A 333 41.65 -31.85 16.71
C GLY A 333 40.78 -32.43 15.61
N TYR A 334 39.46 -32.47 15.81
CA TYR A 334 38.48 -32.89 14.80
C TYR A 334 37.69 -31.68 14.29
N TYR A 335 37.45 -31.60 12.98
CA TYR A 335 36.56 -30.58 12.40
C TYR A 335 35.86 -31.11 11.15
N ILE A 336 34.78 -30.43 10.75
CA ILE A 336 34.04 -30.72 9.53
C ILE A 336 34.75 -30.06 8.35
N ASN A 337 35.24 -30.88 7.43
CA ASN A 337 35.82 -30.47 6.16
C ASN A 337 34.86 -30.83 5.02
N HIS A 338 33.75 -30.09 4.98
CA HIS A 338 32.74 -30.19 3.92
C HIS A 338 32.67 -28.83 3.20
N PRO A 339 32.40 -28.76 1.89
CA PRO A 339 32.29 -27.48 1.18
C PRO A 339 31.09 -26.64 1.63
N ASN A 340 30.03 -27.29 2.14
CA ASN A 340 28.82 -26.60 2.60
C ASN A 340 28.23 -27.24 3.88
N PRO A 341 28.89 -27.10 5.04
CA PRO A 341 28.35 -27.52 6.32
C PRO A 341 27.48 -26.38 6.89
N ILE A 342 26.24 -26.71 7.26
CA ILE A 342 25.28 -25.73 7.76
C ILE A 342 24.74 -26.18 9.13
N LEU A 343 24.78 -25.28 10.11
CA LEU A 343 24.02 -25.41 11.35
C LEU A 343 22.83 -24.45 11.29
N ILE A 344 21.62 -24.96 11.52
CA ILE A 344 20.39 -24.16 11.55
C ILE A 344 19.74 -24.27 12.92
N PHE A 345 19.32 -23.14 13.50
CA PHE A 345 18.66 -23.08 14.80
C PHE A 345 17.68 -21.90 14.85
N ASN A 346 16.77 -21.86 15.83
CA ASN A 346 15.88 -20.72 16.02
C ASN A 346 16.65 -19.47 16.44
N GLU A 347 16.29 -18.30 15.89
CA GLU A 347 16.94 -17.02 16.22
C GLU A 347 16.87 -16.68 17.71
N ASN A 348 15.80 -17.11 18.38
CA ASN A 348 15.58 -16.89 19.80
C ASN A 348 16.04 -18.06 20.69
N ASP A 349 16.77 -19.04 20.17
CA ASP A 349 17.23 -20.18 20.98
C ASP A 349 18.34 -19.73 21.96
N PRO A 350 18.09 -19.77 23.30
CA PRO A 350 19.05 -19.32 24.31
C PRO A 350 20.38 -20.06 24.28
N LYS A 351 20.44 -21.29 23.74
CA LYS A 351 21.68 -22.05 23.58
C LYS A 351 22.68 -21.36 22.64
N TYR A 352 22.18 -20.63 21.64
CA TYR A 352 22.97 -20.06 20.55
C TYR A 352 22.94 -18.51 20.50
N LEU A 353 22.45 -17.89 21.58
CA LEU A 353 22.41 -16.44 21.80
C LEU A 353 23.70 -15.89 22.47
N MET A 354 24.66 -16.74 22.81
CA MET A 354 26.01 -16.37 23.29
C MET A 354 27.00 -16.27 22.15
#